data_AF-A0A101GWK7-F1
#
_entry.id   AF-A0A101GWK7-F1
#
_cell.length_a   1.000
_cell.length_b   1.000
_cell.length_c   1.000
_cell.angle_alpha   90.00
_cell.angle_beta   90.00
_cell.angle_gamma   90.00
#
_symmetry.space_group_name_H-M   'P 1'
#
loop_
_entity.id
_entity.type
_entity.pdbx_description
1 polymer ?
#
loop_
_entity_poly.entity_id
_entity_poly.type
_entity_poly.pdbx_seq_one_letter_code
_entity_poly.pdbx_strand_id
1 'polypeptide(L)'
;AMMREILERRLSAAQVTKESLPDLLLVDGGKGQLNVAVEVLQKLNLRVKVVALAKKEEQLFQPGKREPVILPRNSEAFFLIQRIRDEAHRFALSYHKKLRSKIIKNSLLDFIPGIGEKKKKMLLSKFKSIEHIREVQVEELKELPGIGEKTAQKIKDILEVRDKI
;
A
#
# COMPACT_ATOMS: atom_id res chain seq x y z
N ALA A 1 -10.13 10.84 3.66
CA ALA A 1 -10.61 9.48 3.99
C ALA A 1 -9.47 8.58 4.49
N MET A 2 -8.49 8.20 3.66
CA MET A 2 -7.45 7.22 4.01
C MET A 2 -6.50 7.64 5.16
N MET A 3 -6.00 8.89 5.18
CA MET A 3 -5.09 9.34 6.24
C MET A 3 -5.74 9.32 7.63
N ARG A 4 -7.00 9.76 7.73
CA ARG A 4 -7.75 9.76 8.98
C ARG A 4 -7.83 8.34 9.56
N GLU A 5 -8.26 7.38 8.75
CA GLU A 5 -8.40 5.98 9.16
C GLU A 5 -7.08 5.39 9.65
N ILE A 6 -5.98 5.62 8.92
CA ILE A 6 -4.65 5.11 9.31
C ILE A 6 -4.21 5.69 10.65
N LEU A 7 -4.35 7.01 10.84
CA LEU A 7 -3.98 7.67 12.09
C LEU A 7 -4.84 7.19 13.25
N GLU A 8 -6.16 7.11 13.06
CA GLU A 8 -7.10 6.61 14.08
C GLU A 8 -6.73 5.19 14.50
N ARG A 9 -6.48 4.29 13.53
CA ARG A 9 -6.09 2.91 13.81
C ARG A 9 -4.76 2.81 14.55
N ARG A 10 -3.70 3.49 14.08
CA ARG A 10 -2.36 3.40 14.67
C ARG A 10 -2.33 3.97 16.08
N LEU A 11 -2.92 5.15 16.28
CA LEU A 11 -2.86 5.87 17.55
C LEU A 11 -3.78 5.24 18.60
N SER A 12 -4.96 4.74 18.20
CA SER A 12 -5.83 3.98 19.13
C SER A 12 -5.17 2.67 19.55
N ALA A 13 -4.54 1.95 18.62
CA ALA A 13 -3.82 0.73 18.95
C ALA A 13 -2.68 0.98 19.94
N ALA A 14 -1.95 2.10 19.81
CA ALA A 14 -0.89 2.47 20.75
C ALA A 14 -1.44 2.71 22.18
N GLN A 15 -2.63 3.30 22.32
CA GLN A 15 -3.29 3.45 23.64
C GLN A 15 -3.62 2.10 24.28
N VAL A 16 -4.12 1.14 23.49
CA VAL A 16 -4.50 -0.20 23.98
C VAL A 16 -3.27 -1.05 24.32
N THR A 17 -2.26 -1.02 23.47
CA THR A 17 -1.04 -1.82 23.59
C THR A 17 -0.01 -1.23 24.56
N LYS A 18 -0.25 0.00 25.06
CA LYS A 18 0.70 0.80 25.84
C LYS A 18 2.04 1.02 25.13
N GLU A 19 2.05 0.96 23.80
CA GLU A 19 3.22 1.38 23.02
C GLU A 19 3.47 2.89 23.21
N SER A 20 4.74 3.28 23.22
CA SER A 20 5.12 4.69 23.30
C SER A 20 4.64 5.45 22.07
N LEU A 21 3.91 6.54 22.29
CA LEU A 21 3.58 7.49 21.24
C LEU A 21 4.84 8.25 20.79
N PRO A 22 4.91 8.69 19.53
CA PRO A 22 6.03 9.48 19.07
C PRO A 22 6.01 10.88 19.70
N ASP A 23 7.18 11.47 19.90
CA ASP A 23 7.32 12.87 20.32
C ASP A 23 6.86 13.86 19.24
N LEU A 24 6.95 13.45 17.97
CA LEU A 24 6.59 14.23 16.80
C LEU A 24 5.98 13.35 15.71
N LEU A 25 4.81 13.77 15.21
CA LEU A 25 4.16 13.21 14.03
C LEU A 25 4.46 14.12 12.83
N LEU A 26 5.17 13.59 11.83
CA LEU A 26 5.39 14.26 10.54
C LEU A 26 4.41 13.73 9.50
N VAL A 27 3.68 14.62 8.85
CA VAL A 27 2.69 14.27 7.82
C VAL A 27 3.17 14.75 6.45
N ASP A 28 3.25 13.85 5.47
CA ASP A 28 3.66 14.18 4.10
C ASP A 28 2.54 14.87 3.31
N GLY A 29 2.51 16.21 3.39
CA GLY A 29 1.73 17.10 2.54
C GLY A 29 1.36 18.41 3.23
N GLY A 30 0.31 19.07 2.73
CA GLY A 30 -0.01 20.46 3.07
C GLY A 30 -0.94 20.65 4.28
N LYS A 31 -1.39 21.89 4.48
CA LYS A 31 -2.28 22.31 5.58
C LYS A 31 -3.55 21.45 5.73
N GLY A 32 -4.14 20.98 4.64
CA GLY A 32 -5.33 20.12 4.71
C GLY A 32 -5.09 18.80 5.43
N GLN A 33 -3.93 18.17 5.20
CA GLN A 33 -3.56 16.93 5.88
C GLN A 33 -3.14 17.17 7.34
N LEU A 34 -2.49 18.31 7.61
CA LEU A 34 -2.21 18.74 8.98
C LEU A 34 -3.50 18.80 9.81
N ASN A 35 -4.55 19.43 9.26
CA ASN A 35 -5.83 19.56 9.96
C ASN A 35 -6.45 18.19 10.25
N VAL A 36 -6.40 17.25 9.29
CA VAL A 36 -6.87 15.88 9.52
C VAL A 36 -6.13 15.22 10.68
N ALA A 37 -4.81 15.35 10.75
CA ALA A 37 -4.03 14.78 11.84
C ALA A 37 -4.36 15.43 13.20
N VAL A 38 -4.53 16.76 13.22
CA VAL A 38 -4.96 17.50 14.42
C VAL A 38 -6.31 17.02 14.93
N GLU A 39 -7.30 16.88 14.04
CA GLU A 39 -8.64 16.42 14.42
C GLU A 39 -8.62 14.99 14.98
N VAL A 40 -7.80 14.10 14.44
CA VAL A 40 -7.63 12.74 14.97
C VAL A 40 -7.01 12.76 16.37
N LEU A 41 -5.94 13.56 16.57
CA LEU A 41 -5.30 13.70 17.87
C LEU A 41 -6.27 14.25 18.92
N GLN A 42 -7.07 15.26 18.55
CA GLN A 42 -8.11 15.83 19.41
C GLN A 42 -9.19 14.80 19.76
N LYS A 43 -9.70 14.06 18.77
CA LYS A 43 -10.70 13.00 18.97
C LYS A 43 -10.22 11.91 19.92
N LEU A 44 -8.94 11.56 19.86
CA LEU A 44 -8.32 10.55 20.72
C LEU A 44 -7.74 11.12 22.03
N ASN A 45 -7.91 12.43 22.27
CA ASN A 45 -7.37 13.16 23.42
C ASN A 45 -5.84 12.98 23.61
N LEU A 46 -5.09 12.95 22.49
CA LEU A 46 -3.65 12.77 22.46
C LEU A 46 -2.91 14.10 22.29
N ARG A 47 -1.81 14.25 23.04
CA ARG A 47 -0.97 15.48 23.05
C ARG A 47 0.34 15.32 22.28
N VAL A 48 0.31 14.62 21.15
CA VAL A 48 1.49 14.45 20.27
C VAL A 48 1.69 15.71 19.43
N LYS A 49 2.93 16.20 19.30
CA LYS A 49 3.23 17.32 18.40
C LYS A 49 3.06 16.86 16.95
N VAL A 50 2.46 17.69 16.09
CA VAL A 50 2.28 17.35 14.68
C VAL A 50 2.74 18.48 13.78
N VAL A 51 3.41 18.13 12.70
CA VAL A 51 3.85 19.04 11.65
C VAL A 51 3.59 18.41 10.28
N ALA A 52 3.32 19.25 9.28
CA ALA A 52 3.12 18.79 7.92
C ALA A 52 4.21 19.35 7.00
N LEU A 53 4.76 18.50 6.13
CA LEU A 53 5.83 18.83 5.21
C LEU A 53 5.30 18.97 3.79
N ALA A 54 5.36 20.18 3.22
CA ALA A 54 4.95 20.41 1.84
C ALA A 54 6.11 20.17 0.86
N LYS A 55 5.85 19.33 -0.15
CA LYS A 55 6.87 18.75 -1.06
C LYS A 55 7.72 19.74 -1.87
N LYS A 56 7.20 20.90 -2.26
CA LYS A 56 7.93 21.78 -3.20
C LYS A 56 9.08 22.55 -2.55
N GLU A 57 8.91 22.95 -1.28
CA GLU A 57 9.87 23.85 -0.60
C GLU A 57 10.32 23.34 0.77
N GLU A 58 10.02 22.07 1.11
CA GLU A 58 10.26 21.48 2.44
C GLU A 58 9.74 22.35 3.59
N GLN A 59 8.65 23.07 3.34
CA GLN A 59 8.04 23.95 4.32
C GLN A 59 7.31 23.15 5.38
N LEU A 60 7.61 23.43 6.64
CA LEU A 60 6.99 22.79 7.80
C LEU A 60 5.82 23.64 8.29
N PHE A 61 4.61 23.11 8.20
CA PHE A 61 3.40 23.74 8.70
C PHE A 61 3.07 23.23 10.10
N GLN A 62 2.75 24.16 10.99
CA GLN A 62 2.37 23.88 12.37
C GLN A 62 0.89 24.23 12.62
N PRO A 63 0.19 23.49 13.50
CA PRO A 63 -1.18 23.83 13.86
C PRO A 63 -1.28 25.26 14.42
N GLY A 64 -2.26 26.02 13.95
CA GLY A 64 -2.50 27.39 14.42
C GLY A 64 -1.48 28.44 13.97
N LYS A 65 -0.50 28.09 13.14
CA LYS A 65 0.46 29.04 12.56
C LYS A 65 0.13 29.34 11.10
N ARG A 66 0.13 30.62 10.73
CA ARG A 66 -0.12 31.07 9.36
C ARG A 66 1.06 30.77 8.44
N GLU A 67 2.24 31.20 8.90
CA GLU A 67 3.52 31.04 8.22
C GLU A 67 4.14 29.66 8.49
N PRO A 68 4.76 29.03 7.48
CA PRO A 68 5.54 27.83 7.68
C PRO A 68 6.89 28.13 8.33
N VAL A 69 7.48 27.13 8.96
CA VAL A 69 8.90 27.12 9.29
C VAL A 69 9.68 26.75 8.04
N ILE A 70 10.63 27.61 7.68
CA ILE A 70 11.55 27.40 6.56
C ILE A 70 12.90 27.00 7.15
N LEU A 71 13.36 25.80 6.84
CA LEU A 71 14.67 25.33 7.27
C LEU A 71 15.76 25.82 6.29
N PRO A 72 16.93 26.26 6.78
CA PRO A 72 18.05 26.57 5.90
C PRO A 72 18.45 25.35 5.06
N ARG A 73 18.64 25.52 3.75
CA ARG A 73 18.91 24.43 2.80
C ARG A 73 20.21 23.66 3.08
N ASN A 74 21.11 24.22 3.87
CA ASN A 74 22.38 23.63 4.30
C ASN A 74 22.37 23.14 5.75
N SER A 75 21.20 23.11 6.42
CA SER A 75 21.10 22.68 7.82
C SER A 75 20.89 21.17 7.95
N GLU A 76 21.44 20.59 9.02
CA GLU A 76 21.20 19.19 9.39
C GLU A 76 19.71 18.87 9.55
N ALA A 77 18.93 19.82 10.08
CA ALA A 77 17.48 19.67 10.22
C ALA A 77 16.78 19.50 8.87
N PHE A 78 17.19 20.27 7.84
CA PHE A 78 16.66 20.15 6.49
C PHE A 78 16.93 18.75 5.92
N PHE A 79 18.18 18.28 6.00
CA PHE A 79 18.55 16.94 5.51
C PHE A 79 17.88 15.80 6.29
N LEU A 80 17.64 15.97 7.59
CA LEU A 80 16.91 14.99 8.38
C LEU A 80 15.46 14.86 7.92
N ILE A 81 14.77 15.99 7.73
CA ILE A 81 13.37 16.00 7.29
C ILE A 81 13.22 15.39 5.89
N GLN A 82 14.16 15.68 4.98
CA GLN A 82 14.19 15.05 3.67
C GLN A 82 14.34 13.54 3.76
N ARG A 83 15.29 13.03 4.55
CA ARG A 83 15.48 11.58 4.76
C ARG A 83 14.24 10.90 5.31
N ILE A 84 13.57 11.50 6.30
CA ILE A 84 12.32 10.96 6.87
C ILE A 84 11.23 10.90 5.79
N ARG A 85 11.08 11.96 5.00
CA ARG A 85 10.09 12.02 3.91
C ARG A 85 10.38 10.97 2.83
N ASP A 86 11.63 10.88 2.40
CA ASP A 86 12.04 9.96 1.34
C ASP A 86 11.84 8.51 1.78
N GLU A 87 12.07 8.22 3.06
CA GLU A 87 11.77 6.91 3.64
C GLU A 87 10.26 6.63 3.68
N ALA A 88 9.44 7.60 4.10
CA ALA A 88 7.98 7.47 4.08
C ALA A 88 7.44 7.24 2.66
N HIS A 89 7.96 7.98 1.67
CA HIS A 89 7.65 7.79 0.26
C HIS A 89 8.08 6.42 -0.25
N ARG A 90 9.32 6.01 0.03
CA ARG A 90 9.86 4.71 -0.36
C ARG A 90 8.98 3.59 0.17
N PHE A 91 8.60 3.67 1.44
CA PHE A 91 7.72 2.69 2.07
C PHE A 91 6.34 2.66 1.40
N ALA A 92 5.71 3.82 1.18
CA ALA A 92 4.40 3.91 0.54
C ALA A 92 4.42 3.34 -0.88
N LEU A 93 5.40 3.72 -1.70
CA LEU A 93 5.58 3.20 -3.06
C LEU A 93 5.81 1.69 -3.06
N SER A 94 6.66 1.19 -2.17
CA SER A 94 6.94 -0.24 -2.03
C SER A 94 5.69 -1.02 -1.63
N TYR A 95 4.90 -0.49 -0.69
CA TYR A 95 3.65 -1.10 -0.26
C TYR A 95 2.61 -1.12 -1.39
N HIS A 96 2.43 -0.02 -2.13
CA HIS A 96 1.53 0.03 -3.27
C HIS A 96 2.00 -0.90 -4.41
N LYS A 97 3.32 -1.01 -4.64
CA LYS A 97 3.88 -1.99 -5.58
C LYS A 97 3.52 -3.41 -5.15
N LYS A 98 3.74 -3.78 -3.88
CA LYS A 98 3.36 -5.09 -3.33
C LYS A 98 1.86 -5.37 -3.48
N LEU A 99 1.02 -4.40 -3.12
CA LEU A 99 -0.44 -4.54 -3.22
C LEU A 99 -0.88 -4.70 -4.68
N ARG A 100 -0.33 -3.90 -5.60
CA ARG A 100 -0.61 -3.99 -7.03
C ARG A 100 -0.14 -5.34 -7.59
N SER A 101 1.05 -5.81 -7.22
CA SER A 101 1.52 -7.15 -7.58
C SER A 101 0.58 -8.24 -7.09
N LYS A 102 0.04 -8.13 -5.86
CA LYS A 102 -0.95 -9.08 -5.32
C LYS A 102 -2.29 -9.05 -6.07
N ILE A 103 -2.76 -7.87 -6.46
CA ILE A 103 -3.99 -7.71 -7.27
C ILE A 103 -3.78 -8.30 -8.66
N ILE A 104 -2.67 -7.96 -9.31
CA ILE A 104 -2.32 -8.49 -10.63
C ILE A 104 -2.20 -10.00 -10.58
N LYS A 105 -1.53 -10.56 -9.55
CA LYS A 105 -1.50 -12.00 -9.32
C LYS A 105 -2.92 -12.55 -9.30
N ASN A 106 -3.82 -12.05 -8.47
CA ASN A 106 -5.20 -12.56 -8.43
C ASN A 106 -6.03 -12.36 -9.72
N SER A 107 -5.61 -11.48 -10.62
CA SER A 107 -6.29 -11.17 -11.88
C SER A 107 -5.63 -11.75 -13.13
N LEU A 108 -4.53 -12.51 -13.03
CA LEU A 108 -3.87 -13.09 -14.22
C LEU A 108 -4.82 -14.00 -15.01
N LEU A 109 -5.69 -14.72 -14.31
CA LEU A 109 -6.71 -15.57 -14.93
C LEU A 109 -7.76 -14.77 -15.73
N ASP A 110 -7.95 -13.48 -15.42
CA ASP A 110 -8.94 -12.62 -16.11
C ASP A 110 -8.49 -12.25 -17.54
N PHE A 111 -7.19 -12.31 -17.81
CA PHE A 111 -6.64 -11.99 -19.12
C PHE A 111 -6.61 -13.20 -20.06
N ILE A 112 -7.00 -14.39 -19.60
CA ILE A 112 -6.96 -15.62 -20.39
C ILE A 112 -8.28 -15.74 -21.16
N PRO A 113 -8.26 -15.64 -22.51
CA PRO A 113 -9.49 -15.75 -23.30
C PRO A 113 -10.18 -17.10 -23.07
N GLY A 114 -11.46 -17.05 -22.68
CA GLY A 114 -12.25 -18.25 -22.36
C GLY A 114 -12.24 -18.67 -20.89
N ILE A 115 -11.56 -17.91 -20.01
CA ILE A 115 -11.65 -18.01 -18.55
C ILE A 115 -12.49 -16.84 -18.01
N GLY A 116 -13.77 -17.12 -17.76
CA GLY A 116 -14.63 -16.20 -17.02
C GLY A 116 -14.64 -16.47 -15.51
N GLU A 117 -15.34 -15.63 -14.76
CA GLU A 117 -15.51 -15.69 -13.29
C GLU A 117 -15.76 -17.11 -12.74
N LYS A 118 -16.63 -17.89 -13.38
CA LYS A 118 -16.97 -19.25 -12.95
C LYS A 118 -15.77 -20.20 -12.99
N LYS A 119 -14.99 -20.18 -14.09
CA LYS A 119 -13.80 -21.03 -14.25
C LYS A 119 -12.66 -20.55 -13.37
N LYS A 120 -12.49 -19.23 -13.22
CA LYS A 120 -11.53 -18.61 -12.30
C LYS A 120 -11.75 -19.07 -10.85
N LYS A 121 -12.99 -18.97 -10.34
CA LYS A 121 -13.32 -19.42 -8.98
C LYS A 121 -13.03 -20.90 -8.79
N MET A 122 -13.33 -21.72 -9.79
CA MET A 122 -13.06 -23.15 -9.75
C MET A 122 -11.56 -23.47 -9.71
N LEU A 123 -10.76 -22.81 -10.55
CA LEU A 123 -9.30 -22.92 -10.53
C LEU A 123 -8.72 -22.52 -9.17
N LEU A 124 -9.11 -21.36 -8.65
CA LEU A 124 -8.63 -20.88 -7.34
C LEU A 124 -9.14 -21.73 -6.17
N SER A 125 -10.32 -22.34 -6.28
CA SER A 125 -10.85 -23.24 -5.24
C SER A 125 -10.07 -24.55 -5.15
N LYS A 126 -9.76 -25.17 -6.31
CA LYS A 126 -8.99 -26.43 -6.39
C LYS A 126 -7.53 -26.20 -6.01
N PHE A 127 -6.87 -25.22 -6.65
CA PHE A 127 -5.41 -25.05 -6.55
C PHE A 127 -4.95 -23.98 -5.55
N LYS A 128 -5.88 -23.25 -4.92
CA LYS A 128 -5.65 -22.25 -3.85
C LYS A 128 -4.94 -20.96 -4.28
N SER A 129 -3.98 -21.01 -5.19
CA SER A 129 -3.21 -19.85 -5.66
C SER A 129 -2.80 -19.99 -7.12
N ILE A 130 -2.41 -18.87 -7.75
CA ILE A 130 -1.89 -18.91 -9.12
C ILE A 130 -0.53 -19.59 -9.18
N GLU A 131 0.27 -19.44 -8.13
CA GLU A 131 1.55 -20.13 -8.01
C GLU A 131 1.37 -21.65 -8.08
N HIS A 132 0.39 -22.22 -7.38
CA HIS A 132 0.10 -23.65 -7.52
C HIS A 132 -0.50 -24.00 -8.89
N ILE A 133 -1.37 -23.16 -9.47
CA ILE A 133 -1.90 -23.38 -10.84
C ILE A 133 -0.74 -23.41 -11.87
N ARG A 134 0.33 -22.67 -11.61
CA ARG A 134 1.54 -22.68 -12.44
C ARG A 134 2.34 -23.97 -12.26
N GLU A 135 2.40 -24.54 -11.06
CA GLU A 135 3.21 -25.73 -10.78
C GLU A 135 2.56 -27.04 -11.24
N VAL A 136 1.23 -27.12 -11.25
CA VAL A 136 0.49 -28.32 -11.66
C VAL A 136 0.66 -28.63 -13.15
N GLN A 137 0.50 -29.91 -13.50
CA GLN A 137 0.57 -30.36 -14.89
C GLN A 137 -0.68 -29.97 -15.69
N VAL A 138 -0.55 -29.92 -17.02
CA VAL A 138 -1.67 -29.57 -17.93
C VAL A 138 -2.84 -30.54 -17.73
N GLU A 139 -2.54 -31.81 -17.46
CA GLU A 139 -3.50 -32.88 -17.18
C GLU A 139 -4.39 -32.57 -15.97
N GLU A 140 -3.81 -32.06 -14.88
CA GLU A 140 -4.55 -31.72 -13.65
C GLU A 140 -5.51 -30.54 -13.86
N LEU A 141 -5.16 -29.62 -14.76
CA LEU A 141 -6.02 -28.52 -15.17
C LEU A 141 -7.21 -29.01 -16.00
N LYS A 142 -7.02 -30.03 -16.83
CA LYS A 142 -8.05 -30.63 -17.70
C LYS A 142 -9.12 -31.41 -16.93
N GLU A 143 -8.82 -31.84 -15.71
CA GLU A 143 -9.80 -32.47 -14.82
C GLU A 143 -10.93 -31.51 -14.42
N LEU A 144 -10.74 -30.20 -14.57
CA LEU A 144 -11.76 -29.21 -14.25
C LEU A 144 -12.78 -29.06 -15.39
N PRO A 145 -14.09 -29.05 -15.07
CA PRO A 145 -15.14 -28.99 -16.08
C PRO A 145 -15.07 -27.70 -16.92
N GLY A 146 -15.02 -27.86 -18.24
CA GLY A 146 -14.94 -26.74 -19.18
C GLY A 146 -13.52 -26.19 -19.39
N ILE A 147 -12.49 -26.85 -18.87
CA ILE A 147 -11.08 -26.62 -19.22
C ILE A 147 -10.62 -27.75 -20.12
N GLY A 148 -10.63 -27.52 -21.44
CA GLY A 148 -10.04 -28.44 -22.42
C GLY A 148 -8.56 -28.17 -22.65
N GLU A 149 -7.91 -29.05 -23.42
CA GLU A 149 -6.48 -28.99 -23.79
C GLU A 149 -6.00 -27.58 -24.15
N LYS A 150 -6.67 -26.96 -25.13
CA LYS A 150 -6.31 -25.62 -25.64
C LYS A 150 -6.40 -24.53 -24.57
N THR A 151 -7.29 -24.67 -23.60
CA THR A 151 -7.45 -23.70 -22.50
C THR A 151 -6.41 -23.94 -21.42
N ALA A 152 -6.15 -25.20 -21.07
CA ALA A 152 -5.13 -25.57 -20.09
C ALA A 152 -3.73 -25.13 -20.56
N GLN A 153 -3.39 -25.35 -21.83
CA GLN A 153 -2.11 -24.90 -22.38
C GLN A 153 -1.98 -23.36 -22.35
N LYS A 154 -3.03 -22.64 -22.77
CA LYS A 154 -3.05 -21.16 -22.69
C LYS A 154 -2.87 -20.64 -21.26
N ILE A 155 -3.41 -21.34 -20.26
CA ILE A 155 -3.19 -20.99 -18.85
C ILE A 155 -1.71 -21.11 -18.52
N LYS A 156 -1.07 -22.23 -18.85
CA LYS A 156 0.37 -22.42 -18.58
C LYS A 156 1.22 -21.38 -19.30
N ASP A 157 0.99 -21.17 -20.60
CA ASP A 157 1.76 -20.22 -21.41
C ASP A 157 1.72 -18.80 -20.82
N ILE A 158 0.53 -18.31 -20.45
CA ILE A 158 0.36 -16.96 -19.89
C ILE A 158 1.00 -16.85 -18.49
N LEU A 159 0.94 -17.93 -17.70
CA LEU A 159 1.51 -17.94 -16.35
C LEU A 159 3.04 -18.13 -16.34
N GLU A 160 3.64 -18.68 -17.40
CA GLU A 160 5.10 -18.85 -17.57
C GLU A 160 5.79 -17.61 -18.18
N VAL A 161 5.17 -16.95 -19.16
CA VAL A 161 5.79 -15.82 -19.91
C VAL A 161 6.16 -14.62 -19.01
N ARG A 162 5.50 -14.44 -17.87
CA ARG A 162 5.68 -13.24 -17.03
C ARG A 162 6.73 -13.36 -15.92
N ASP A 163 7.46 -14.47 -15.83
CA ASP A 163 8.64 -14.61 -14.94
C ASP A 163 9.94 -14.10 -15.59
N LYS A 164 9.94 -13.84 -16.91
CA LYS A 164 11.12 -13.36 -17.66
C LYS A 164 11.22 -11.83 -17.83
N ILE A 165 10.37 -11.05 -17.16
CA ILE A 165 10.34 -9.58 -17.21
C ILE A 165 10.50 -8.99 -15.81
#